data_AF-A0A2E2WG14-F1
#
_entry.id   AF-A0A2E2WG14-F1
#
_cell.length_a   1.000
_cell.length_b   1.000
_cell.length_c   1.000
_cell.angle_alpha   90.00
_cell.angle_beta   90.00
_cell.angle_gamma   90.00
#
_symmetry.space_group_name_H-M   'P 1'
#
loop_
_entity.id
_entity.type
_entity.pdbx_description
1 polymer ?
#
loop_
_entity_poly.entity_id
_entity_poly.type
_entity_poly.pdbx_seq_one_letter_code
_entity_poly.pdbx_strand_id
1 'polypeptide(L)'
;MRLLLFCLFLLLPTLTLGQSACYLFVGGELGGNSSKIDSIIRPLLATFVAPLKQLPAAGISESKLASSCFYEVSLLSSENGLDLSIIDQRTPISLNGGAHSKLPFPDNVRHATLRILHKELSQPQKDQICRKYGELLVEECPQTQRLILVFREKRDSERESLSKEPRTILSSELESLFEELDSIEFLGVSKVMSGISFQQALGKTMNERGSNASLVISTDWEFQKQQTSMWKGVGFV
;
A
#
# COMPACT_ATOMS: atom_id res chain seq x y z
N MET A 1 34.90 -28.73 -30.35
CA MET A 1 33.85 -28.01 -31.10
C MET A 1 32.59 -28.00 -30.25
N ARG A 2 31.87 -26.88 -30.18
CA ARG A 2 30.72 -26.56 -29.29
C ARG A 2 31.07 -25.85 -27.97
N LEU A 3 31.72 -24.71 -28.09
CA LEU A 3 31.72 -23.63 -27.10
C LEU A 3 31.12 -22.37 -27.76
N LEU A 4 29.85 -22.44 -28.16
CA LEU A 4 29.14 -21.35 -28.86
C LEU A 4 27.63 -21.51 -28.60
N LEU A 5 27.20 -21.33 -27.35
CA LEU A 5 25.77 -21.21 -27.02
C LEU A 5 25.50 -20.37 -25.76
N PHE A 6 26.32 -19.34 -25.50
CA PHE A 6 26.16 -18.50 -24.30
C PHE A 6 26.27 -16.98 -24.54
N CYS A 7 26.25 -16.52 -25.79
CA CYS A 7 26.39 -15.11 -26.15
C CYS A 7 25.26 -14.53 -27.01
N LEU A 8 24.05 -15.10 -26.94
CA LEU A 8 22.89 -14.56 -27.68
C LEU A 8 21.78 -13.98 -26.79
N PHE A 9 21.97 -13.94 -25.46
CA PHE A 9 21.00 -13.34 -24.52
C PHE A 9 21.35 -11.91 -24.08
N LEU A 10 22.47 -11.33 -24.54
CA LEU A 10 22.90 -9.97 -24.18
C LEU A 10 22.53 -8.89 -25.20
N LEU A 11 21.72 -9.25 -26.20
CA LEU A 11 21.10 -8.31 -27.14
C LEU A 11 19.58 -8.51 -27.09
N LEU A 12 18.97 -8.37 -25.92
CA LEU A 12 17.63 -7.77 -25.94
C LEU A 12 17.86 -6.32 -26.32
N PRO A 13 17.47 -5.85 -27.52
CA PRO A 13 17.23 -4.43 -27.67
C PRO A 13 16.20 -4.12 -26.59
N THR A 14 16.51 -3.21 -25.67
CA THR A 14 15.45 -2.51 -24.97
C THR A 14 14.55 -1.98 -26.08
N LEU A 15 13.40 -2.62 -26.26
CA LEU A 15 12.34 -2.15 -27.12
C LEU A 15 11.83 -0.84 -26.52
N THR A 16 12.61 0.23 -26.62
CA THR A 16 12.09 1.60 -26.67
C THR A 16 11.56 1.78 -28.08
N LEU A 17 10.53 1.00 -28.43
CA LEU A 17 9.84 1.11 -29.69
C LEU A 17 9.06 2.43 -29.66
N GLY A 18 9.71 3.51 -30.07
CA GLY A 18 9.06 4.74 -30.56
C GLY A 18 8.03 5.42 -29.66
N GLN A 19 8.17 5.39 -28.32
CA GLN A 19 7.28 6.20 -27.47
C GLN A 19 7.57 7.68 -27.71
N SER A 20 6.67 8.36 -28.41
CA SER A 20 6.70 9.81 -28.59
C SER A 20 6.58 10.46 -27.21
N ALA A 21 7.62 11.21 -26.81
CA ALA A 21 7.57 11.90 -25.52
C ALA A 21 6.50 13.01 -25.54
N CYS A 22 5.72 13.12 -24.47
CA CYS A 22 4.60 14.08 -24.36
C CYS A 22 4.95 15.28 -23.48
N TYR A 23 4.28 16.41 -23.69
CA TYR A 23 4.42 17.55 -22.78
C TYR A 23 3.58 17.34 -21.52
N LEU A 24 4.02 17.98 -20.43
CA LEU A 24 3.27 18.03 -19.18
C LEU A 24 3.02 19.50 -18.84
N PHE A 25 1.76 19.86 -18.67
CA PHE A 25 1.32 21.15 -18.19
C PHE A 25 0.72 20.97 -16.80
N VAL A 26 1.13 21.81 -15.85
CA VAL A 26 0.64 21.81 -14.47
C VAL A 26 0.07 23.18 -14.17
N GLY A 27 -1.23 23.25 -13.91
CA GLY A 27 -1.99 24.48 -13.69
C GLY A 27 -2.93 24.40 -12.49
N GLY A 28 -3.67 25.50 -12.25
CA GLY A 28 -4.62 25.64 -11.15
C GLY A 28 -4.09 26.43 -9.95
N GLU A 29 -4.63 26.15 -8.77
CA GLU A 29 -4.27 26.82 -7.51
C GLU A 29 -2.97 26.25 -6.94
N LEU A 30 -1.84 26.70 -7.49
CA LEU A 30 -0.53 26.13 -7.17
C LEU A 30 0.11 26.71 -5.90
N GLY A 31 -0.44 27.80 -5.34
CA GLY A 31 0.09 28.45 -4.12
C GLY A 31 1.59 28.80 -4.17
N GLY A 32 2.13 29.11 -5.36
CA GLY A 32 3.56 29.35 -5.57
C GLY A 32 4.45 28.10 -5.59
N ASN A 33 3.89 26.89 -5.48
CA ASN A 33 4.62 25.62 -5.44
C ASN A 33 4.73 24.92 -6.82
N SER A 34 4.52 25.63 -7.92
CA SER A 34 4.48 25.06 -9.29
C SER A 34 5.67 24.11 -9.58
N SER A 35 6.90 24.55 -9.34
CA SER A 35 8.11 23.72 -9.57
C SER A 35 8.16 22.48 -8.68
N LYS A 36 7.70 22.57 -7.42
CA LYS A 36 7.64 21.41 -6.52
C LYS A 36 6.59 20.41 -6.98
N ILE A 37 5.42 20.90 -7.40
CA ILE A 37 4.32 20.06 -7.93
C ILE A 37 4.79 19.34 -9.19
N ASP A 38 5.41 20.05 -10.14
CA ASP A 38 6.00 19.43 -11.34
C ASP A 38 7.03 18.35 -10.96
N SER A 39 7.90 18.62 -9.98
CA SER A 39 8.91 17.65 -9.51
C SER A 39 8.31 16.39 -8.86
N ILE A 40 7.06 16.46 -8.38
CA ILE A 40 6.33 15.31 -7.82
C ILE A 40 5.64 14.51 -8.94
N ILE A 41 4.93 15.21 -9.83
CA ILE A 41 4.06 14.57 -10.84
C ILE A 41 4.86 14.01 -12.01
N ARG A 42 5.82 14.79 -12.53
CA ARG A 42 6.63 14.42 -13.70
C ARG A 42 7.27 13.03 -13.58
N PRO A 43 7.96 12.66 -12.48
CA PRO A 43 8.55 11.33 -12.37
C PRO A 43 7.49 10.21 -12.29
N LEU A 44 6.31 10.46 -11.73
CA LEU A 44 5.24 9.46 -11.69
C LEU A 44 4.69 9.17 -13.09
N LEU A 45 4.35 10.21 -13.85
CA LEU A 45 3.88 10.08 -15.23
C LEU A 45 4.96 9.46 -16.14
N ALA A 46 6.22 9.91 -15.98
CA ALA A 46 7.34 9.36 -16.74
C ALA A 46 7.60 7.88 -16.45
N THR A 47 7.34 7.44 -15.22
CA THR A 47 7.53 6.03 -14.82
C THR A 47 6.41 5.14 -15.33
N PHE A 48 5.15 5.57 -15.21
CA PHE A 48 4.00 4.68 -15.39
C PHE A 48 3.28 4.85 -16.73
N VAL A 49 3.46 5.99 -17.41
CA VAL A 49 2.62 6.37 -18.55
C VAL A 49 3.45 6.53 -19.82
N ALA A 50 4.30 7.56 -19.88
CA ALA A 50 5.12 7.84 -21.05
C ALA A 50 6.27 8.80 -20.72
N PRO A 51 7.40 8.75 -21.44
CA PRO A 51 8.46 9.74 -21.34
C PRO A 51 7.93 11.17 -21.54
N LEU A 52 8.42 12.13 -20.75
CA LEU A 52 7.98 13.52 -20.81
C LEU A 52 9.05 14.44 -21.39
N LYS A 53 8.62 15.34 -22.29
CA LYS A 53 9.42 16.43 -22.83
C LYS A 53 9.57 17.55 -21.81
N GLN A 54 10.70 18.24 -21.87
CA GLN A 54 10.83 19.55 -21.24
C GLN A 54 10.11 20.60 -22.09
N LEU A 55 9.49 21.55 -21.42
CA LEU A 55 8.92 22.72 -22.09
C LEU A 55 10.07 23.60 -22.60
N PRO A 56 10.09 23.98 -23.88
CA PRO A 56 11.07 24.94 -24.39
C PRO A 56 10.96 26.28 -23.66
N ALA A 57 12.09 26.95 -23.42
CA ALA A 57 12.10 28.28 -22.77
C ALA A 57 11.28 29.33 -23.53
N ALA A 58 11.19 29.20 -24.86
CA ALA A 58 10.36 30.06 -25.72
C ALA A 58 8.87 29.68 -25.74
N GLY A 59 8.45 28.67 -24.97
CA GLY A 59 7.11 28.10 -25.03
C GLY A 59 6.90 27.19 -26.25
N ILE A 60 5.63 26.85 -26.51
CA ILE A 60 5.21 25.99 -27.61
C ILE A 60 4.19 26.76 -28.44
N SER A 61 4.40 26.85 -29.75
CA SER A 61 3.42 27.47 -30.65
C SER A 61 2.12 26.67 -30.70
N GLU A 62 1.00 27.33 -30.94
CA GLU A 62 -0.32 26.68 -31.06
C GLU A 62 -0.33 25.57 -32.12
N SER A 63 0.30 25.79 -33.28
CA SER A 63 0.44 24.79 -34.34
C SER A 63 1.18 23.52 -33.89
N LYS A 64 2.19 23.68 -33.04
CA LYS A 64 2.98 22.57 -32.50
C LYS A 64 2.24 21.88 -31.35
N LEU A 65 1.50 22.63 -30.54
CA LEU A 65 0.64 22.08 -29.49
C LEU A 65 -0.48 21.23 -30.10
N ALA A 66 -1.14 21.73 -31.16
CA ALA A 66 -2.21 21.07 -31.87
C ALA A 66 -1.80 19.80 -32.63
N SER A 67 -0.50 19.50 -32.74
CA SER A 67 0.01 18.27 -33.33
C SER A 67 0.82 17.42 -32.34
N SER A 68 1.00 17.89 -31.11
CA SER A 68 1.73 17.19 -30.06
C SER A 68 0.79 16.43 -29.12
N CYS A 69 1.35 15.47 -28.40
CA CYS A 69 0.71 14.86 -27.25
C CYS A 69 1.06 15.61 -25.97
N PHE A 70 0.09 15.70 -25.06
CA PHE A 70 0.32 16.28 -23.74
C PHE A 70 -0.63 15.73 -22.68
N TYR A 71 -0.21 15.91 -21.43
CA TYR A 71 -1.03 15.75 -20.24
C TYR A 71 -1.18 17.12 -19.58
N GLU A 72 -2.40 17.46 -19.21
CA GLU A 72 -2.73 18.66 -18.45
C GLU A 72 -3.19 18.25 -17.06
N VAL A 73 -2.53 18.79 -16.05
CA VAL A 73 -2.88 18.57 -14.65
C VAL A 73 -3.45 19.86 -14.08
N SER A 74 -4.66 19.77 -13.53
CA SER A 74 -5.30 20.87 -12.80
C SER A 74 -5.40 20.53 -11.32
N LEU A 75 -5.05 21.51 -10.48
CA LEU A 75 -5.11 21.41 -9.03
C LEU A 75 -6.08 22.46 -8.47
N LEU A 76 -6.98 22.03 -7.59
CA LEU A 76 -7.90 22.89 -6.85
C LEU A 76 -7.72 22.60 -5.35
N SER A 77 -7.34 23.63 -4.59
CA SER A 77 -7.11 23.50 -3.16
C SER A 77 -8.31 24.02 -2.38
N SER A 78 -8.72 23.30 -1.35
CA SER A 78 -9.80 23.73 -0.46
C SER A 78 -9.47 23.42 1.00
N GLU A 79 -10.30 23.89 1.92
CA GLU A 79 -10.19 23.51 3.34
C GLU A 79 -10.30 21.99 3.55
N ASN A 80 -10.99 21.30 2.64
CA ASN A 80 -11.23 19.86 2.73
C ASN A 80 -10.13 19.02 2.06
N GLY A 81 -9.07 19.63 1.51
CA GLY A 81 -7.96 18.94 0.86
C GLY A 81 -7.72 19.42 -0.56
N LEU A 82 -7.13 18.54 -1.37
CA LEU A 82 -6.73 18.80 -2.75
C LEU A 82 -7.53 17.94 -3.72
N ASP A 83 -8.17 18.57 -4.69
CA ASP A 83 -8.66 17.90 -5.89
C ASP A 83 -7.65 18.06 -7.02
N LEU A 84 -7.31 16.93 -7.65
CA LEU A 84 -6.40 16.89 -8.79
C LEU A 84 -7.10 16.18 -9.94
N SER A 85 -7.01 16.75 -11.14
CA SER A 85 -7.45 16.10 -12.38
C SER A 85 -6.33 16.05 -13.40
N ILE A 86 -6.34 15.00 -14.22
CA ILE A 86 -5.45 14.82 -15.35
C ILE A 86 -6.32 14.62 -16.59
N ILE A 87 -6.03 15.37 -17.64
CA ILE A 87 -6.62 15.22 -18.96
C ILE A 87 -5.49 14.95 -19.95
N ASP A 88 -5.71 14.02 -20.87
CA ASP A 88 -4.78 13.73 -21.95
C ASP A 88 -5.24 14.32 -23.28
N GLN A 89 -4.28 14.53 -24.18
CA GLN A 89 -4.56 14.73 -25.59
C GLN A 89 -3.52 14.01 -26.45
N ARG A 90 -4.00 13.15 -27.37
CA ARG A 90 -3.20 12.41 -28.36
C ARG A 90 -2.05 11.58 -27.75
N THR A 91 -2.24 11.11 -26.52
CA THR A 91 -1.21 10.37 -25.80
C THR A 91 -1.22 8.88 -26.16
N PRO A 92 -0.08 8.18 -26.03
CA PRO A 92 -0.01 6.75 -26.32
C PRO A 92 -0.76 5.90 -25.28
N ILE A 93 -0.83 6.38 -24.04
CA ILE A 93 -1.61 5.79 -22.96
C ILE A 93 -2.62 6.85 -22.53
N SER A 94 -3.90 6.47 -22.58
CA SER A 94 -4.97 7.34 -22.12
C SER A 94 -4.93 7.45 -20.59
N LEU A 95 -5.07 8.68 -20.11
CA LEU A 95 -5.08 9.04 -18.71
C LEU A 95 -5.99 10.24 -18.53
N ASN A 96 -7.28 9.97 -18.31
CA ASN A 96 -8.28 10.99 -17.99
C ASN A 96 -8.93 10.62 -16.66
N GLY A 97 -8.78 11.43 -15.64
CA GLY A 97 -9.33 11.12 -14.33
C GLY A 97 -9.17 12.24 -13.32
N GLY A 98 -9.86 12.09 -12.19
CA GLY A 98 -9.77 12.99 -11.06
C GLY A 98 -9.71 12.23 -9.76
N ALA A 99 -9.01 12.78 -8.77
CA ALA A 99 -8.91 12.22 -7.43
C ALA A 99 -8.80 13.32 -6.37
N HIS A 100 -9.30 12.99 -5.19
CA HIS A 100 -9.27 13.83 -4.01
C HIS A 100 -8.26 13.29 -2.98
N SER A 101 -7.58 14.20 -2.28
CA SER A 101 -6.67 13.86 -1.18
C SER A 101 -6.74 14.84 -0.02
N LYS A 102 -6.89 14.31 1.18
CA LYS A 102 -6.90 15.06 2.45
C LYS A 102 -5.54 15.16 3.14
N LEU A 103 -4.50 14.57 2.54
CA LEU A 103 -3.16 14.58 3.11
C LEU A 103 -2.57 16.01 3.08
N PRO A 104 -1.58 16.31 3.93
CA PRO A 104 -0.85 17.57 3.81
C PRO A 104 0.04 17.58 2.56
N PHE A 105 0.37 18.79 2.08
CA PHE A 105 1.39 18.95 1.03
C PHE A 105 2.77 18.50 1.55
N PRO A 106 3.60 17.78 0.76
CA PRO A 106 3.43 17.43 -0.66
C PRO A 106 2.68 16.12 -0.94
N ASP A 107 2.31 15.38 0.11
CA ASP A 107 1.78 14.03 -0.03
C ASP A 107 0.39 14.01 -0.65
N ASN A 108 -0.40 15.07 -0.50
CA ASN A 108 -1.67 15.18 -1.24
C ASN A 108 -1.52 15.09 -2.76
N VAL A 109 -0.55 15.81 -3.34
CA VAL A 109 -0.29 15.79 -4.77
C VAL A 109 0.16 14.40 -5.21
N ARG A 110 1.09 13.79 -4.47
CA ARG A 110 1.58 12.44 -4.77
C ARG A 110 0.45 11.41 -4.69
N HIS A 111 -0.33 11.45 -3.61
CA HIS A 111 -1.45 10.56 -3.36
C HIS A 111 -2.52 10.68 -4.45
N ALA A 112 -3.03 11.89 -4.72
CA ALA A 112 -4.06 12.09 -5.73
C ALA A 112 -3.58 11.67 -7.14
N THR A 113 -2.33 11.98 -7.50
CA THR A 113 -1.74 11.54 -8.78
C THR A 113 -1.70 10.02 -8.88
N LEU A 114 -1.21 9.34 -7.83
CA LEU A 114 -1.13 7.88 -7.79
C LEU A 114 -2.51 7.21 -7.80
N ARG A 115 -3.53 7.80 -7.16
CA ARG A 115 -4.93 7.30 -7.24
C ARG A 115 -5.44 7.32 -8.67
N ILE A 116 -5.23 8.40 -9.41
CA ILE A 116 -5.62 8.49 -10.83
C ILE A 116 -4.88 7.43 -11.65
N LEU A 117 -3.56 7.32 -11.47
CA LEU A 117 -2.76 6.31 -12.18
C LEU A 117 -3.23 4.89 -11.86
N HIS A 118 -3.50 4.57 -10.60
CA HIS A 118 -3.99 3.26 -10.20
C HIS A 118 -5.39 2.97 -10.78
N LYS A 119 -6.26 3.97 -10.86
CA LYS A 119 -7.61 3.81 -11.40
C LYS A 119 -7.60 3.56 -12.91
N GLU A 120 -6.88 4.39 -13.66
CA GLU A 120 -6.96 4.48 -15.12
C GLU A 120 -6.01 3.54 -15.88
N LEU A 121 -4.92 3.06 -15.26
CA LEU A 121 -3.93 2.20 -15.92
C LEU A 121 -4.29 0.71 -15.92
N SER A 122 -3.52 -0.10 -16.65
CA SER A 122 -3.72 -1.56 -16.73
C SER A 122 -3.23 -2.29 -15.48
N GLN A 123 -3.72 -3.51 -15.24
CA GLN A 123 -3.41 -4.29 -14.04
C GLN A 123 -1.90 -4.43 -13.73
N PRO A 124 -1.01 -4.72 -14.72
CA PRO A 124 0.43 -4.77 -14.44
C PRO A 124 1.01 -3.47 -13.86
N GLN A 125 0.51 -2.31 -14.32
CA GLN A 125 0.92 -1.01 -13.78
C GLN A 125 0.33 -0.78 -12.39
N LYS A 126 -0.92 -1.19 -12.14
CA LYS A 126 -1.55 -1.14 -10.81
C LYS A 126 -0.74 -1.94 -9.79
N ASP A 127 -0.36 -3.16 -10.13
CA ASP A 127 0.45 -4.03 -9.26
C ASP A 127 1.80 -3.38 -8.94
N GLN A 128 2.45 -2.75 -9.93
CA GLN A 128 3.71 -2.03 -9.72
C GLN A 128 3.53 -0.79 -8.81
N ILE A 129 2.44 -0.05 -9.00
CA ILE A 129 2.06 1.08 -8.14
C ILE A 129 1.87 0.60 -6.70
N CYS A 130 1.08 -0.47 -6.48
CA CYS A 130 0.84 -1.00 -5.15
C CYS A 130 2.09 -1.55 -4.47
N ARG A 131 2.99 -2.21 -5.21
CA ARG A 131 4.28 -2.67 -4.66
C ARG A 131 5.17 -1.53 -4.19
N LYS A 132 5.13 -0.38 -4.88
CA LYS A 132 6.03 0.76 -4.60
C LYS A 132 5.44 1.79 -3.65
N TYR A 133 4.12 1.96 -3.66
CA TYR A 133 3.41 3.05 -2.99
C TYR A 133 2.19 2.58 -2.18
N GLY A 134 2.06 1.27 -1.90
CA GLY A 134 0.91 0.72 -1.19
C GLY A 134 0.64 1.37 0.18
N GLU A 135 1.70 1.80 0.89
CA GLU A 135 1.55 2.53 2.17
C GLU A 135 0.86 3.89 2.02
N LEU A 136 0.99 4.54 0.86
CA LEU A 136 0.33 5.80 0.56
C LEU A 136 -1.08 5.59 -0.02
N LEU A 137 -1.35 4.43 -0.61
CA LEU A 137 -2.59 4.05 -1.29
C LEU A 137 -3.31 2.93 -0.54
N VAL A 138 -3.51 3.08 0.77
CA VAL A 138 -4.08 2.01 1.61
C VAL A 138 -5.48 1.57 1.14
N GLU A 139 -6.28 2.49 0.62
CA GLU A 139 -7.63 2.22 0.10
C GLU A 139 -7.59 1.46 -1.23
N GLU A 140 -6.69 1.84 -2.14
CA GLU A 140 -6.58 1.24 -3.48
C GLU A 140 -5.75 -0.04 -3.53
N CYS A 141 -4.77 -0.14 -2.64
CA CYS A 141 -3.78 -1.21 -2.58
C CYS A 141 -3.88 -1.93 -1.24
N PRO A 142 -5.01 -2.62 -0.97
CA PRO A 142 -5.21 -3.32 0.29
C PRO A 142 -4.05 -4.29 0.49
N GLN A 143 -3.26 -4.03 1.54
CA GLN A 143 -2.23 -4.96 1.96
C GLN A 143 -2.93 -6.09 2.68
N THR A 144 -2.78 -7.32 2.18
CA THR A 144 -3.16 -8.50 2.94
C THR A 144 -2.32 -8.53 4.22
N GLN A 145 -2.96 -8.27 5.36
CA GLN A 145 -2.34 -8.34 6.67
C GLN A 145 -2.15 -9.82 6.99
N ARG A 146 -0.89 -10.26 6.98
CA ARG A 146 -0.52 -11.61 7.36
C ARG A 146 -0.45 -11.64 8.88
N LEU A 147 -1.58 -11.98 9.50
CA LEU A 147 -1.83 -11.81 10.92
C LEU A 147 -1.54 -13.11 11.68
N ILE A 148 -0.81 -13.01 12.79
CA ILE A 148 -0.75 -14.07 13.80
C ILE A 148 -1.50 -13.65 15.07
N LEU A 149 -2.20 -14.60 15.69
CA LEU A 149 -2.76 -14.43 17.04
C LEU A 149 -1.74 -14.92 18.06
N VAL A 150 -1.35 -14.08 19.00
CA VAL A 150 -0.33 -14.39 20.00
C VAL A 150 -0.92 -14.35 21.41
N PHE A 151 -0.94 -15.49 22.08
CA PHE A 151 -1.24 -15.54 23.51
C PHE A 151 0.02 -15.26 24.32
N ARG A 152 -0.04 -14.24 25.16
CA ARG A 152 1.02 -13.92 26.11
C ARG A 152 0.96 -14.89 27.28
N GLU A 153 1.98 -15.75 27.38
CA GLU A 153 2.03 -16.82 28.38
C GLU A 153 2.75 -16.36 29.65
N LYS A 154 2.13 -16.55 30.82
CA LYS A 154 2.79 -16.33 32.12
C LYS A 154 3.48 -17.63 32.57
N ARG A 155 4.53 -17.51 33.39
CA ARG A 155 5.39 -18.64 33.81
C ARG A 155 4.71 -19.66 34.74
N ASP A 156 3.54 -19.38 35.29
CA ASP A 156 2.90 -20.26 36.28
C ASP A 156 2.29 -21.49 35.59
N SER A 157 3.04 -22.60 35.62
CA SER A 157 2.71 -23.89 34.98
C SER A 157 1.47 -24.58 35.56
N GLU A 158 1.03 -24.23 36.78
CA GLU A 158 -0.17 -24.83 37.40
C GLU A 158 -1.48 -24.31 36.78
N ARG A 159 -1.45 -23.15 36.12
CA ARG A 159 -2.64 -22.44 35.62
C ARG A 159 -2.84 -22.57 34.12
N GLU A 160 -1.90 -23.21 33.41
CA GLU A 160 -1.98 -23.36 31.97
C GLU A 160 -3.21 -24.18 31.56
N SER A 161 -3.54 -25.25 32.31
CA SER A 161 -4.71 -26.11 32.07
C SER A 161 -6.04 -25.35 32.11
N LEU A 162 -6.22 -24.44 33.08
CA LEU A 162 -7.43 -23.64 33.26
C LEU A 162 -7.66 -22.64 32.11
N SER A 163 -6.58 -22.22 31.44
CA SER A 163 -6.65 -21.26 30.34
C SER A 163 -6.81 -21.90 28.95
N LYS A 164 -6.68 -23.23 28.82
CA LYS A 164 -6.71 -23.91 27.51
C LYS A 164 -8.06 -23.76 26.82
N GLU A 165 -9.15 -24.13 27.49
CA GLU A 165 -10.51 -24.11 26.90
C GLU A 165 -10.96 -22.69 26.50
N PRO A 166 -10.84 -21.65 27.37
CA PRO A 166 -11.15 -20.28 26.97
C PRO A 166 -10.31 -19.76 25.81
N ARG A 167 -9.00 -20.09 25.76
CA ARG A 167 -8.12 -19.67 24.66
C ARG A 167 -8.52 -20.32 23.34
N THR A 168 -8.90 -21.60 23.36
CA THR A 168 -9.38 -22.31 22.17
C THR A 168 -10.65 -21.67 21.62
N ILE A 169 -11.61 -21.34 22.50
CA ILE A 169 -12.86 -20.66 22.09
C ILE A 169 -12.56 -19.29 21.50
N LEU A 170 -11.75 -18.47 22.20
CA LEU A 170 -11.35 -17.16 21.70
C LEU A 170 -10.61 -17.25 20.36
N SER A 171 -9.72 -18.23 20.18
CA SER A 171 -9.05 -18.41 18.89
C SER A 171 -10.02 -18.79 17.78
N SER A 172 -10.99 -19.69 18.02
CA SER A 172 -11.96 -20.09 17.00
C SER A 172 -12.92 -18.97 16.61
N GLU A 173 -13.35 -18.15 17.58
CA GLU A 173 -14.22 -17.00 17.30
C GLU A 173 -13.47 -15.93 16.50
N LEU A 174 -12.21 -15.64 16.88
CA LEU A 174 -11.39 -14.68 16.14
C LEU A 174 -11.00 -15.18 14.75
N GLU A 175 -10.71 -16.47 14.59
CA GLU A 175 -10.42 -17.09 13.30
C GLU A 175 -11.62 -16.95 12.35
N SER A 176 -12.83 -17.25 12.82
CA SER A 176 -14.07 -17.03 12.04
C SER A 176 -14.24 -15.56 11.63
N LEU A 177 -13.95 -14.61 12.53
CA LEU A 177 -14.02 -13.18 12.21
C LEU A 177 -12.96 -12.75 11.19
N PHE A 178 -11.76 -13.34 11.23
CA PHE A 178 -10.71 -13.04 10.27
C PHE A 178 -10.99 -13.64 8.90
N GLU A 179 -11.63 -14.81 8.82
CA GLU A 179 -12.07 -15.40 7.55
C GLU A 179 -13.11 -14.54 6.81
N GLU A 180 -13.90 -13.75 7.53
CA GLU A 180 -14.85 -12.79 6.94
C GLU A 180 -14.18 -11.51 6.40
N LEU A 181 -12.89 -11.28 6.72
CA LEU A 181 -12.17 -10.06 6.35
C LEU A 181 -11.18 -10.32 5.20
N ASP A 182 -11.55 -9.91 3.99
CA ASP A 182 -10.72 -10.03 2.76
C ASP A 182 -9.30 -9.40 2.87
N SER A 183 -9.08 -8.55 3.88
CA SER A 183 -7.80 -7.87 4.12
C SER A 183 -6.85 -8.64 5.03
N ILE A 184 -7.24 -9.80 5.58
CA ILE A 184 -6.44 -10.56 6.55
C ILE A 184 -6.14 -11.97 6.01
N GLU A 185 -4.86 -12.32 5.95
CA GLU A 185 -4.39 -13.70 5.84
C GLU A 185 -4.05 -14.18 7.26
N PHE A 186 -4.92 -14.97 7.86
CA PHE A 186 -4.68 -15.52 9.20
C PHE A 186 -3.67 -16.67 9.14
N LEU A 187 -2.53 -16.50 9.80
CA LEU A 187 -1.42 -17.46 9.83
C LEU A 187 -1.47 -18.42 11.03
N GLY A 188 -2.50 -18.29 11.86
CA GLY A 188 -2.74 -19.13 13.02
C GLY A 188 -2.28 -18.54 14.36
N VAL A 189 -2.24 -19.42 15.36
CA VAL A 189 -2.03 -19.07 16.77
C VAL A 189 -0.62 -19.42 17.22
N SER A 190 0.00 -18.55 18.01
CA SER A 190 1.27 -18.80 18.68
C SER A 190 1.22 -18.37 20.16
N LYS A 191 2.14 -18.90 20.95
CA LYS A 191 2.32 -18.51 22.35
C LYS A 191 3.68 -17.88 22.52
N VAL A 192 3.74 -16.75 23.22
CA VAL A 192 5.01 -16.06 23.51
C VAL A 192 5.09 -15.78 25.00
N MET A 193 6.18 -16.22 25.62
CA MET A 193 6.41 -16.07 27.05
C MET A 193 6.52 -14.60 27.45
N SER A 194 5.79 -14.24 28.50
CA SER A 194 5.81 -12.93 29.13
C SER A 194 7.15 -12.69 29.83
N GLY A 195 7.72 -11.49 29.64
CA GLY A 195 8.93 -11.06 30.32
C GLY A 195 9.60 -9.88 29.63
N ILE A 196 10.79 -9.52 30.11
CA ILE A 196 11.61 -8.42 29.57
C ILE A 196 11.94 -8.66 28.08
N SER A 197 12.03 -9.92 27.66
CA SER A 197 12.33 -10.31 26.27
C SER A 197 11.11 -10.55 25.40
N PHE A 198 9.89 -10.20 25.84
CA PHE A 198 8.66 -10.49 25.09
C PHE A 198 8.70 -9.92 23.66
N GLN A 199 9.14 -8.67 23.49
CA GLN A 199 9.20 -8.04 22.16
C GLN A 199 10.18 -8.76 21.22
N GLN A 200 11.33 -9.19 21.73
CA GLN A 200 12.31 -9.94 20.94
C GLN A 200 11.78 -11.32 20.55
N ALA A 201 11.11 -12.02 21.48
CA ALA A 201 10.50 -13.31 21.23
C ALA A 201 9.33 -13.19 20.23
N LEU A 202 8.48 -12.17 20.37
CA LEU A 202 7.41 -11.86 19.43
C LEU A 202 7.97 -11.58 18.04
N GLY A 203 8.98 -10.72 17.92
CA GLY A 203 9.63 -10.42 16.64
C GLY A 203 10.21 -11.66 15.96
N LYS A 204 10.84 -12.55 16.75
CA LYS A 204 11.30 -13.85 16.24
C LYS A 204 10.15 -14.71 15.73
N THR A 205 9.07 -14.86 16.51
CA THR A 205 7.89 -15.64 16.11
C THR A 205 7.22 -15.06 14.85
N MET A 206 7.06 -13.73 14.75
CA MET A 206 6.51 -13.07 13.56
C MET A 206 7.35 -13.36 12.32
N ASN A 207 8.68 -13.23 12.42
CA ASN A 207 9.59 -13.53 11.33
C ASN A 207 9.55 -15.00 10.91
N GLU A 208 9.53 -15.94 11.87
CA GLU A 208 9.43 -17.39 11.59
C GLU A 208 8.11 -17.77 10.93
N ARG A 209 7.01 -17.08 11.27
CA ARG A 209 5.68 -17.29 10.68
C ARG A 209 5.47 -16.51 9.38
N GLY A 210 6.37 -15.60 9.02
CA GLY A 210 6.21 -14.72 7.87
C GLY A 210 5.08 -13.69 8.02
N SER A 211 4.75 -13.33 9.25
CA SER A 211 3.68 -12.38 9.58
C SER A 211 4.19 -10.94 9.53
N ASN A 212 3.34 -10.02 9.08
CA ASN A 212 3.60 -8.56 9.12
C ASN A 212 2.73 -7.83 10.17
N ALA A 213 1.78 -8.55 10.77
CA ALA A 213 0.92 -8.07 11.84
C ALA A 213 0.78 -9.13 12.95
N SER A 214 0.49 -8.69 14.17
CA SER A 214 0.17 -9.59 15.29
C SER A 214 -0.91 -9.00 16.18
N LEU A 215 -1.89 -9.81 16.58
CA LEU A 215 -2.82 -9.50 17.67
C LEU A 215 -2.32 -10.21 18.94
N VAL A 216 -1.94 -9.45 19.96
CA VAL A 216 -1.45 -10.00 21.22
C VAL A 216 -2.55 -9.99 22.28
N ILE A 217 -2.96 -11.18 22.74
CA ILE A 217 -3.92 -11.34 23.84
C ILE A 217 -3.17 -11.65 25.13
N SER A 218 -3.38 -10.82 26.14
CA SER A 218 -2.95 -11.07 27.52
C SER A 218 -4.19 -11.33 28.37
N THR A 219 -4.29 -12.52 28.95
CA THR A 219 -5.35 -12.86 29.91
C THR A 219 -4.79 -12.71 31.31
N ASP A 220 -5.17 -11.64 32.01
CA ASP A 220 -4.81 -11.42 33.42
C ASP A 220 -5.79 -12.07 34.41
N TRP A 221 -6.85 -12.71 33.90
CA TRP A 221 -7.97 -13.25 34.68
C TRP A 221 -7.98 -14.78 34.65
N GLU A 222 -8.30 -15.40 35.78
CA GLU A 222 -8.70 -16.82 35.79
C GLU A 222 -10.11 -16.93 35.22
N PHE A 223 -10.36 -17.86 34.31
CA PHE A 223 -11.70 -18.11 33.77
C PHE A 223 -12.28 -19.32 34.50
N GLN A 224 -13.37 -19.11 35.23
CA GLN A 224 -14.12 -20.19 35.84
C GLN A 224 -15.32 -20.56 34.98
N LYS A 225 -15.43 -21.84 34.62
CA LYS A 225 -16.58 -22.40 33.90
C LYS A 225 -17.82 -22.26 34.78
N GLN A 226 -18.84 -21.56 34.30
CA GLN A 226 -20.14 -21.51 34.96
C GLN A 226 -20.99 -22.70 34.49
N GLN A 227 -22.11 -22.97 35.17
CA GLN A 227 -23.12 -23.91 34.67
C GLN A 227 -23.83 -23.40 33.41
N THR A 228 -23.68 -22.11 33.08
CA THR A 228 -24.15 -21.48 31.85
C THR A 228 -23.03 -21.46 30.80
N SER A 229 -23.36 -21.16 29.53
CA SER A 229 -22.37 -21.01 28.44
C SER A 229 -21.41 -19.83 28.60
N MET A 230 -21.48 -19.08 29.71
CA MET A 230 -20.66 -17.90 29.97
C MET A 230 -19.51 -18.23 30.93
N TRP A 231 -18.33 -17.66 30.68
CA TRP A 231 -17.18 -17.78 31.58
C TRP A 231 -17.14 -16.60 32.53
N LYS A 232 -16.89 -16.85 33.82
CA LYS A 232 -16.67 -15.78 34.81
C LYS A 232 -15.18 -15.50 34.92
N GLY A 233 -14.78 -14.26 34.62
CA GLY A 233 -13.45 -13.76 34.95
C GLY A 233 -13.35 -13.57 36.47
N VAL A 234 -12.40 -14.25 37.10
CA VAL A 234 -12.10 -14.09 38.53
C VAL A 234 -10.83 -13.25 38.64
N GLY A 235 -10.96 -12.09 39.27
CA GLY A 235 -9.83 -11.20 39.53
C GLY A 235 -9.01 -11.70 40.69
N PHE A 236 -7.71 -11.43 40.63
CA PHE A 236 -6.86 -11.51 41.81
C PHE A 236 -7.24 -10.36 42.75
N VAL A 237 -7.63 -10.71 43.98
CA VAL A 237 -7.57 -9.78 45.13
C VAL A 237 -6.18 -9.89 45.72
#